data_AF-A0A0E3NTM0-F1
#
_entry.id   AF-A0A0E3NTM0-F1
#
_cell.length_a   1.000
_cell.length_b   1.000
_cell.length_c   1.000
_cell.angle_alpha   90.00
_cell.angle_beta   90.00
_cell.angle_gamma   90.00
#
_symmetry.space_group_name_H-M   'P 1'
#
loop_
_entity.id
_entity.type
_entity.pdbx_description
1 polymer ?
#
loop_
_entity_poly.entity_id
_entity_poly.type
_entity_poly.pdbx_seq_one_letter_code
_entity_poly.pdbx_strand_id
1 'polypeptide(L)'
;MPQHYSVDFENNTVKLPKIEPIKAVLHRKFEGELKTATVSRTCKGCYYISILVEDGNELPEKQSFSESTTVGIDVSIKDFAVLSTGEKVENPKYLKTLLKGSKYYRKEFQENRKVQRTEKKLNKD
;
A
#
# COMPACT_ATOMS: atom_id res chain seq x y z
N MET A 1 5.02 19.23 -3.37
CA MET A 1 5.69 17.92 -3.55
C MET A 1 7.12 18.19 -3.99
N PRO A 2 8.14 17.49 -3.47
CA PRO A 2 9.51 17.63 -3.95
C PRO A 2 9.65 17.23 -5.42
N GLN A 3 10.15 18.14 -6.25
CA GLN A 3 10.54 17.87 -7.65
C GLN A 3 12.05 17.62 -7.79
N HIS A 4 12.87 18.08 -6.83
CA HIS A 4 14.31 17.92 -6.84
C HIS A 4 14.75 16.98 -5.70
N TYR A 5 14.75 15.69 -5.96
CA TYR A 5 15.21 14.66 -5.01
C TYR A 5 16.08 13.62 -5.73
N SER A 6 16.89 12.90 -4.98
CA SER A 6 17.71 11.82 -5.50
C SER A 6 17.59 10.58 -4.62
N VAL A 7 17.73 9.41 -5.24
CA VAL A 7 17.68 8.10 -4.57
C VAL A 7 19.01 7.42 -4.82
N ASP A 8 19.64 6.98 -3.74
CA ASP A 8 20.89 6.22 -3.75
C ASP A 8 20.62 4.81 -3.25
N PHE A 9 20.69 3.84 -4.16
CA PHE A 9 20.45 2.43 -3.86
C PHE A 9 21.65 1.72 -3.24
N GLU A 10 22.87 2.27 -3.36
CA GLU A 10 24.07 1.68 -2.76
C GLU A 10 24.07 1.96 -1.26
N ASN A 11 23.81 3.21 -0.89
CA ASN A 11 23.78 3.63 0.51
C ASN A 11 22.38 3.52 1.14
N ASN A 12 21.37 3.14 0.36
CA ASN A 12 19.95 3.12 0.76
C ASN A 12 19.51 4.46 1.37
N THR A 13 19.77 5.55 0.65
CA THR A 13 19.39 6.90 1.08
C THR A 13 18.52 7.63 0.08
N VAL A 14 17.71 8.56 0.58
CA VAL A 14 16.94 9.50 -0.24
C VAL A 14 17.27 10.91 0.19
N LYS A 15 17.66 11.76 -0.76
CA LYS A 15 17.91 13.18 -0.55
C LYS A 15 16.71 13.99 -1.00
N LEU A 16 16.14 14.77 -0.11
CA LEU A 16 15.04 15.71 -0.39
C LEU A 16 15.56 17.15 -0.43
N PRO A 17 14.83 18.10 -1.04
CA PRO A 17 15.22 19.51 -1.00
C PRO A 17 15.37 19.99 0.44
N LYS A 18 16.44 20.74 0.72
CA LYS A 18 16.71 21.40 2.01
C LYS A 18 16.95 20.45 3.20
N ILE A 19 17.15 19.17 2.95
CA ILE A 19 17.44 18.18 4.00
C ILE A 19 18.65 17.34 3.57
N GLU A 20 19.44 16.89 4.55
CA GLU A 20 20.50 15.93 4.33
C GLU A 20 19.95 14.58 3.84
N PRO A 21 20.77 13.75 3.16
CA PRO A 21 20.36 12.41 2.77
C PRO A 21 19.88 11.58 3.96
N ILE A 22 18.67 11.05 3.86
CA ILE A 22 18.03 10.26 4.92
C ILE A 22 18.11 8.79 4.55
N LYS A 23 18.52 7.93 5.48
CA LYS A 23 18.45 6.47 5.30
C LYS A 23 17.00 6.03 5.12
N ALA A 24 16.74 5.22 4.10
CA ALA A 24 15.42 4.71 3.77
C ALA A 24 15.49 3.21 3.46
N VAL A 25 14.43 2.48 3.80
CA VAL A 25 14.28 1.08 3.37
C VAL A 25 13.63 1.08 1.99
N LEU A 26 14.43 0.82 0.96
CA LEU A 26 13.99 0.80 -0.43
C LEU A 26 13.44 -0.59 -0.79
N HIS A 27 12.13 -0.67 -0.99
CA HIS A 27 11.44 -1.94 -1.22
C HIS A 27 11.73 -2.59 -2.59
N ARG A 28 12.14 -1.80 -3.59
CA ARG A 28 12.54 -2.27 -4.93
C ARG A 28 13.54 -1.32 -5.56
N LYS A 29 14.39 -1.84 -6.46
CA LYS A 29 15.15 -1.03 -7.42
C LYS A 29 14.26 -0.69 -8.61
N PHE A 30 14.55 0.42 -9.29
CA PHE A 30 13.84 0.83 -10.49
C PHE A 30 14.80 1.58 -11.42
N GLU A 31 14.45 1.58 -12.69
CA GLU A 31 15.10 2.34 -13.75
C GLU A 31 14.05 3.27 -14.37
N GLY A 32 14.47 4.44 -14.84
CA GLY A 32 13.57 5.44 -15.42
C GLY A 32 13.74 6.84 -14.84
N GLU A 33 12.92 7.76 -15.31
CA GLU A 33 12.95 9.17 -14.91
C GLU A 33 12.14 9.39 -13.62
N LEU A 34 12.79 9.99 -12.62
CA LEU A 34 12.15 10.38 -11.36
C LEU A 34 11.21 11.57 -11.60
N LYS A 35 9.91 11.40 -11.34
CA LYS A 35 8.92 12.49 -11.49
C LYS A 35 8.62 13.18 -10.17
N THR A 36 7.87 12.51 -9.29
CA THR A 36 7.39 13.11 -8.05
C THR A 36 7.66 12.19 -6.87
N ALA A 37 8.02 12.80 -5.73
CA ALA A 37 8.09 12.11 -4.46
C ALA A 37 6.95 12.58 -3.54
N THR A 38 6.30 11.66 -2.86
CA THR A 38 5.29 11.94 -1.82
C THR A 38 5.79 11.41 -0.50
N VAL A 39 6.02 12.29 0.46
CA VAL A 39 6.31 11.90 1.84
C VAL A 39 5.01 11.88 2.63
N SER A 40 4.72 10.77 3.29
CA SER A 40 3.57 10.60 4.17
C SER A 40 4.02 10.20 5.57
N ARG A 41 3.23 10.60 6.58
CA ARG A 41 3.48 10.27 7.98
C ARG A 41 2.24 9.63 8.57
N THR A 42 2.42 8.49 9.23
CA THR A 42 1.34 7.83 9.96
C THR A 42 1.16 8.41 11.35
N CYS A 43 0.01 8.19 11.99
CA CYS A 43 -0.24 8.63 13.37
C CYS A 43 0.75 8.05 14.39
N LYS A 44 1.38 6.91 14.07
CA LYS A 44 2.45 6.30 14.89
C LYS A 44 3.80 7.01 14.76
N GLY A 45 3.90 8.00 13.87
CA GLY A 45 5.14 8.73 13.61
C GLY A 45 6.02 8.10 12.54
N CYS A 46 5.62 6.99 11.92
CA CYS A 46 6.39 6.36 10.85
C CYS A 46 6.26 7.17 9.55
N TYR A 47 7.39 7.45 8.91
CA TYR A 47 7.47 8.13 7.63
C TYR A 47 7.61 7.14 6.48
N TYR A 48 6.91 7.41 5.38
CA TYR A 48 6.98 6.64 4.15
C TYR A 48 7.17 7.59 2.97
N ILE A 49 7.88 7.13 1.95
CA ILE A 49 8.05 7.87 0.70
C ILE A 49 7.58 7.01 -0.47
N SER A 50 6.73 7.61 -1.31
CA SER A 50 6.31 7.04 -2.59
C SER A 50 6.95 7.83 -3.71
N ILE A 51 7.65 7.14 -4.60
CA ILE A 51 8.41 7.72 -5.70
C ILE A 51 7.72 7.30 -7.00
N LEU A 52 7.30 8.29 -7.80
CA LEU A 52 6.76 8.09 -9.14
C LEU A 52 7.91 8.10 -10.14
N VAL A 53 7.99 7.04 -10.93
CA VAL A 53 9.03 6.81 -11.94
C VAL A 53 8.34 6.59 -13.28
N GLU A 54 8.82 7.29 -14.31
CA GLU A 54 8.46 7.01 -15.70
C GLU A 54 9.53 6.08 -16.28
N ASP A 55 9.16 4.87 -16.68
CA ASP A 55 10.10 3.83 -17.13
C ASP A 55 10.60 4.05 -18.57
N GLY A 56 9.98 4.98 -19.31
CA GLY A 56 10.37 5.33 -20.68
C GLY A 56 10.04 4.23 -21.71
N ASN A 57 9.37 3.16 -21.30
CA ASN A 57 8.96 2.10 -22.21
C ASN A 57 7.77 2.57 -23.04
N GLU A 58 7.78 2.25 -24.34
CA GLU A 58 6.60 2.49 -25.17
C GLU A 58 5.43 1.65 -24.66
N LEU A 59 4.21 2.22 -24.79
CA LEU A 59 3.02 1.47 -24.49
C LEU A 59 2.94 0.25 -25.42
N PRO A 60 2.55 -0.93 -24.91
CA PRO A 60 2.41 -2.10 -25.75
C PRO A 60 1.41 -1.83 -26.87
N GLU A 61 1.75 -2.28 -28.08
CA GLU A 61 0.86 -2.16 -29.22
C GLU A 61 -0.49 -2.83 -28.94
N LYS A 62 -1.58 -2.19 -29.38
CA LYS A 62 -2.91 -2.77 -29.26
C LYS A 62 -2.99 -4.01 -30.15
N GLN A 63 -3.13 -5.17 -29.52
CA GLN A 63 -3.34 -6.41 -30.24
C GLN A 63 -4.71 -6.42 -30.94
N SER A 64 -4.77 -7.01 -32.13
CA SER A 64 -6.06 -7.30 -32.78
C SER A 64 -6.81 -8.36 -31.98
N PHE A 65 -8.12 -8.18 -31.83
CA PHE A 65 -8.98 -9.11 -31.11
C PHE A 65 -9.94 -9.82 -32.08
N SER A 66 -10.27 -11.06 -31.74
CA SER A 66 -11.23 -11.90 -32.43
C SER A 66 -12.04 -12.69 -31.39
N GLU A 67 -13.15 -13.32 -31.78
CA GLU A 67 -13.95 -14.12 -30.84
C GLU A 67 -13.15 -15.25 -30.19
N SER A 68 -12.17 -15.83 -30.90
CA SER A 68 -11.31 -16.89 -30.37
C SER A 68 -10.20 -16.39 -29.45
N THR A 69 -9.86 -15.10 -29.47
CA THR A 69 -8.82 -14.49 -28.63
C THR A 69 -9.37 -13.61 -27.51
N THR A 70 -10.69 -13.42 -27.46
CA THR A 70 -11.36 -12.58 -26.46
C THR A 70 -11.91 -13.44 -25.34
N VAL A 71 -11.57 -13.11 -24.09
CA VAL A 71 -12.08 -13.78 -22.89
C VAL A 71 -12.90 -12.79 -22.08
N GLY A 72 -14.14 -13.16 -21.76
CA GLY A 72 -14.98 -12.41 -20.84
C GLY A 72 -14.56 -12.68 -19.40
N ILE A 73 -14.45 -11.65 -18.57
CA ILE A 73 -14.10 -11.77 -17.15
C ILE A 73 -15.27 -11.23 -16.32
N ASP A 74 -15.92 -12.10 -15.54
CA ASP A 74 -16.90 -11.70 -14.53
C ASP A 74 -16.22 -11.62 -13.16
N VAL A 75 -16.36 -10.47 -12.49
CA VAL A 75 -15.79 -10.22 -11.17
C VAL A 75 -16.88 -10.34 -10.13
N SER A 76 -16.73 -11.31 -9.22
CA SER A 76 -17.81 -11.73 -8.33
C SER A 76 -17.40 -11.69 -6.84
N ILE A 77 -18.38 -11.78 -5.93
CA ILE A 77 -18.12 -11.80 -4.47
C ILE A 77 -17.62 -13.18 -4.03
N LYS A 78 -18.13 -14.25 -4.66
CA LYS A 78 -17.81 -15.64 -4.31
C LYS A 78 -16.42 -16.04 -4.80
N ASP A 79 -16.17 -15.82 -6.07
CA ASP A 79 -14.93 -16.10 -6.80
C ASP A 79 -14.36 -14.77 -7.30
N PHE A 80 -13.03 -14.57 -7.28
CA PHE A 80 -12.40 -13.29 -7.65
C PHE A 80 -12.69 -12.92 -9.10
N ALA A 81 -12.50 -13.88 -9.99
CA ALA A 81 -12.79 -13.74 -11.40
C ALA A 81 -13.23 -15.09 -11.97
N VAL A 82 -14.27 -15.07 -12.81
CA VAL A 82 -14.70 -16.22 -13.60
C VAL A 82 -14.55 -15.86 -15.08
N LEU A 83 -13.79 -16.67 -15.80
CA LEU A 83 -13.53 -16.47 -17.22
C LEU A 83 -14.63 -17.15 -18.03
N SER A 84 -14.92 -16.63 -19.23
CA SER A 84 -15.85 -17.27 -20.18
C SER A 84 -15.39 -18.67 -20.64
N THR A 85 -14.11 -19.00 -20.42
CA THR A 85 -13.54 -20.34 -20.62
C THR A 85 -13.95 -21.35 -19.54
N GLY A 86 -14.60 -20.89 -18.45
CA GLY A 86 -14.99 -21.68 -17.29
C GLY A 86 -13.94 -21.73 -16.17
N GLU A 87 -12.75 -21.16 -16.39
CA GLU A 87 -11.72 -21.03 -15.37
C GLU A 87 -12.16 -20.08 -14.24
N LYS A 88 -11.79 -20.40 -13.00
CA LYS A 88 -12.15 -19.63 -11.82
C LYS A 88 -10.91 -19.28 -11.02
N VAL A 89 -10.75 -18.00 -10.75
CA VAL A 89 -9.76 -17.48 -9.83
C VAL A 89 -10.41 -17.33 -8.46
N GLU A 90 -9.89 -18.02 -7.45
CA GLU A 90 -10.44 -17.95 -6.09
C GLU A 90 -10.33 -16.55 -5.49
N ASN A 91 -11.30 -16.17 -4.65
CA ASN A 91 -11.28 -14.90 -3.93
C ASN A 91 -10.44 -14.98 -2.65
N PRO A 92 -9.23 -14.38 -2.60
CA PRO A 92 -8.47 -14.32 -1.38
C PRO A 92 -9.15 -13.37 -0.37
N LYS A 93 -9.69 -13.93 0.71
CA LYS A 93 -10.50 -13.20 1.70
C LYS A 93 -9.67 -12.36 2.69
N TYR A 94 -8.54 -11.79 2.26
CA TYR A 94 -7.61 -11.04 3.13
C TYR A 94 -8.31 -9.88 3.84
N LEU A 95 -9.11 -9.10 3.13
CA LEU A 95 -9.83 -7.97 3.70
C LEU A 95 -10.75 -8.41 4.86
N LYS A 96 -11.49 -9.51 4.69
CA LYS A 96 -12.40 -10.04 5.71
C LYS A 96 -11.63 -10.45 6.97
N THR A 97 -10.49 -11.13 6.80
CA THR A 97 -9.62 -11.57 7.90
C THR A 97 -9.02 -10.37 8.64
N LEU A 98 -8.45 -9.40 7.92
CA LEU A 98 -7.85 -8.20 8.49
C LEU A 98 -8.88 -7.33 9.23
N LEU A 99 -10.08 -7.17 8.69
CA LEU A 99 -11.16 -6.42 9.35
C LEU A 99 -11.64 -7.11 10.62
N LYS A 100 -11.73 -8.45 10.64
CA LYS A 100 -12.11 -9.20 11.84
C LYS A 100 -11.10 -8.98 12.97
N GLY A 101 -9.80 -9.09 12.68
CA GLY A 101 -8.74 -8.79 13.63
C GLY A 101 -8.77 -7.34 14.11
N SER A 102 -8.88 -6.39 13.18
CA SER A 102 -8.94 -4.95 13.51
C SER A 102 -10.13 -4.60 14.41
N LYS A 103 -11.30 -5.22 14.18
CA LYS A 103 -12.49 -5.04 15.03
C LYS A 103 -12.27 -5.60 16.43
N TYR A 104 -11.65 -6.77 16.54
CA TYR A 104 -11.31 -7.38 17.82
C TYR A 104 -10.39 -6.47 18.66
N TYR A 105 -9.24 -6.08 18.12
CA TYR A 105 -8.29 -5.21 18.82
C TYR A 105 -8.88 -3.85 19.17
N ARG A 106 -9.75 -3.30 18.31
CA ARG A 106 -10.45 -2.04 18.61
C ARG A 106 -11.36 -2.17 19.82
N LYS A 107 -12.10 -3.29 19.96
CA LYS A 107 -12.98 -3.54 21.11
C LYS A 107 -12.15 -3.70 22.39
N GLU A 108 -11.11 -4.52 22.33
CA GLU A 108 -10.17 -4.74 23.45
C GLU A 108 -9.56 -3.42 23.95
N PHE A 109 -9.05 -2.59 23.02
CA PHE A 109 -8.48 -1.29 23.36
C PHE A 109 -9.50 -0.36 24.04
N GLN A 110 -10.77 -0.37 23.61
CA GLN A 110 -11.80 0.45 24.24
C GLN A 110 -12.12 0.00 25.67
N GLU A 111 -12.20 -1.31 25.92
CA GLU A 111 -12.45 -1.84 27.27
C GLU A 111 -11.26 -1.53 28.20
N ASN A 112 -10.03 -1.77 27.75
CA ASN A 112 -8.82 -1.44 28.53
C ASN A 112 -8.76 0.07 28.87
N ARG A 113 -9.14 0.94 27.93
CA ARG A 113 -9.18 2.39 28.17
C ARG A 113 -10.25 2.79 29.20
N LYS A 114 -11.37 2.07 29.29
CA LYS A 114 -12.38 2.30 30.34
C LYS A 114 -11.86 1.87 31.70
N VAL A 115 -11.27 0.67 31.80
CA VAL A 115 -10.68 0.16 33.05
C VAL A 115 -9.63 1.13 33.59
N GLN A 116 -8.68 1.56 32.76
CA GLN A 116 -7.65 2.54 33.15
C GLN A 116 -8.24 3.88 33.62
N ARG A 117 -9.37 4.31 33.05
CA ARG A 117 -10.04 5.55 33.49
C ARG A 117 -10.68 5.38 34.87
N THR A 118 -11.24 4.20 35.16
CA THR A 118 -11.82 3.89 36.47
C THR A 118 -10.74 3.80 37.53
N GLU A 119 -9.65 3.06 37.28
CA GLU A 119 -8.50 2.94 38.20
C GLU A 119 -7.87 4.31 38.52
N LYS A 120 -7.70 5.18 37.51
CA LYS A 120 -7.18 6.54 37.73
C LYS A 120 -8.10 7.45 38.56
N LYS A 121 -9.39 7.15 38.64
CA LYS A 121 -10.32 7.88 39.52
C LYS A 121 -10.20 7.37 40.95
N LEU A 122 -10.16 6.05 41.14
CA LEU A 122 -9.98 5.41 42.46
C LEU A 122 -8.65 5.79 43.12
N ASN A 123 -7.58 5.95 42.34
CA ASN A 123 -6.24 6.31 42.86
C ASN A 123 -6.04 7.83 43.04
N LYS A 124 -7.11 8.63 42.95
CA LYS A 124 -7.07 10.10 43.06
C LYS A 124 -7.78 10.63 44.32
N ASP A 125 -8.43 9.75 45.07
CA ASP A 125 -9.00 9.98 46.40
C ASP A 125 -8.01 9.49 47.48
#